data_AF-A0A8C6UJL1-F1
#
_entry.id   AF-A0A8C6UJL1-F1
#
_cell.length_a   1.000
_cell.length_b   1.000
_cell.length_c   1.000
_cell.angle_alpha   90.00
_cell.angle_beta   90.00
_cell.angle_gamma   90.00
#
_symmetry.space_group_name_H-M   'P 1'
#
loop_
_entity.id
_entity.type
_entity.pdbx_description
1 polymer ?
#
loop_
_entity_poly.entity_id
_entity_poly.type
_entity_poly.pdbx_seq_one_letter_code
_entity_poly.pdbx_strand_id
1 'polypeptide(L)'
;MTLPALHNTGVLYRRILSQFPQDISLAFAYGSGVFKQHGTSHGQMDKNMLDFVFAVDDPVTWHTLNLFQNRKHYSILKFLGPTKISSIQNDHGASVYYNTLVPVDGRIIKYGVVSTEALIDDLMHWKTLYVAGRLHKPVSIVIMFSCCYSMCECSCVTASFLMLPESFSEEDLFLQIAGLSYAGDFRMVIGEDKSKVTNIVVYKPHQGKLEVDKSPEGQFIQLMALPRTLQQKITKLVDPPGKNRDVEEILLQVAQTQTVDPWCNKVLTKEKRFMILVNGSK
;
A
#
# COMPACT_ATOMS: atom_id res chain seq x y z
N MET A 1 8.41 32.47 -28.38
CA MET A 1 8.19 31.06 -28.02
C MET A 1 7.79 31.01 -26.55
N THR A 2 6.52 30.76 -26.28
CA THR A 2 5.97 30.64 -24.93
C THR A 2 6.39 29.29 -24.35
N LEU A 3 7.08 29.30 -23.21
CA LEU A 3 7.33 28.10 -22.42
C LEU A 3 5.99 27.42 -22.09
N PRO A 4 5.82 26.12 -22.30
CA PRO A 4 4.64 25.42 -21.81
C PRO A 4 4.67 25.51 -20.29
N ALA A 5 3.63 26.11 -19.70
CA ALA A 5 3.47 26.16 -18.26
C ALA A 5 3.52 24.71 -17.72
N LEU A 6 4.51 24.40 -16.90
CA LEU A 6 4.42 23.28 -15.96
C LEU A 6 3.12 23.49 -15.19
N HIS A 7 2.08 22.75 -15.54
CA HIS A 7 0.89 22.64 -14.70
C HIS A 7 1.41 22.23 -13.32
N ASN A 8 1.36 23.17 -12.38
CA ASN A 8 2.08 23.08 -11.12
C ASN A 8 1.29 22.17 -10.17
N THR A 9 1.24 20.87 -10.48
CA THR A 9 0.45 19.85 -9.79
C THR A 9 0.74 19.83 -8.29
N GLY A 10 2.00 20.08 -7.90
CA GLY A 10 2.38 20.25 -6.49
C GLY A 10 1.68 21.44 -5.80
N VAL A 11 1.50 22.56 -6.50
CA VAL A 11 0.76 23.73 -5.98
C VAL A 11 -0.73 23.42 -5.83
N LEU A 12 -1.32 22.71 -6.80
CA LEU A 12 -2.71 22.25 -6.71
C LEU A 12 -2.92 21.36 -5.48
N TYR A 13 -2.05 20.36 -5.26
CA TYR A 13 -2.19 19.45 -4.13
C TYR A 13 -2.02 20.15 -2.78
N ARG A 14 -1.08 21.09 -2.67
CA ARG A 14 -0.92 21.90 -1.46
C ARG A 14 -2.15 22.79 -1.19
N ARG A 15 -2.75 23.37 -2.24
CA ARG A 15 -3.98 24.17 -2.10
C ARG A 15 -5.18 23.31 -1.68
N ILE A 16 -5.30 22.09 -2.20
CA ILE A 16 -6.30 21.13 -1.73
C ILE A 16 -6.07 20.80 -0.25
N LEU A 17 -4.83 20.47 0.14
CA LEU A 17 -4.48 20.15 1.52
C LEU A 17 -4.73 21.31 2.50
N SER A 18 -4.58 22.56 2.07
CA SER A 18 -4.86 23.72 2.92
C SER A 18 -6.33 23.87 3.34
N GLN A 19 -7.25 23.12 2.72
CA GLN A 19 -8.68 23.10 3.10
C GLN A 19 -9.00 22.07 4.19
N PHE A 20 -8.00 21.34 4.68
CA PHE A 20 -8.12 20.33 5.73
C PHE A 20 -7.41 20.77 7.02
N PRO A 21 -7.71 20.13 8.16
CA PRO A 21 -6.93 20.31 9.38
C PRO A 21 -5.45 20.00 9.14
N GLN A 22 -4.56 20.80 9.74
CA GLN A 22 -3.13 20.84 9.39
C GLN A 22 -2.29 19.69 9.99
N ASP A 23 -2.83 18.97 10.97
CA ASP A 23 -2.13 17.90 11.70
C ASP A 23 -2.09 16.60 10.88
N ILE A 24 -1.41 16.64 9.72
CA ILE A 24 -1.23 15.53 8.79
C ILE A 24 0.25 15.14 8.74
N SER A 25 0.57 13.93 9.21
CA SER A 25 1.93 13.39 9.31
C SER A 25 2.46 12.83 7.98
N LEU A 26 1.57 12.36 7.11
CA LEU A 26 1.88 11.94 5.73
C LEU A 26 0.68 12.24 4.83
N ALA A 27 0.92 12.79 3.65
CA ALA A 27 -0.09 12.94 2.62
C ALA A 27 0.48 12.51 1.27
N PHE A 28 -0.22 11.63 0.58
CA PHE A 28 0.15 11.25 -0.78
C PHE A 28 -1.07 11.18 -1.70
N ALA A 29 -0.87 11.59 -2.94
CA ALA A 29 -1.85 11.52 -4.01
C ALA A 29 -1.52 10.35 -4.93
N TYR A 30 -2.54 9.70 -5.49
CA TYR A 30 -2.34 8.51 -6.29
C TYR A 30 -3.45 8.30 -7.34
N GLY A 31 -3.24 7.31 -8.22
CA GLY A 31 -4.27 6.87 -9.17
C GLY A 31 -4.25 7.61 -10.51
N SER A 32 -5.29 7.39 -11.32
CA SER A 32 -5.38 7.85 -12.71
C SER A 32 -5.63 9.35 -12.87
N GLY A 33 -5.97 10.06 -11.79
CA GLY A 33 -6.00 11.53 -11.76
C GLY A 33 -4.65 12.17 -11.48
N VAL A 34 -3.64 11.38 -11.07
CA VAL A 34 -2.29 11.82 -10.71
C VAL A 34 -1.27 11.35 -11.75
N PHE A 35 -1.36 10.09 -12.15
CA PHE A 35 -0.46 9.49 -13.13
C PHE A 35 -1.21 9.18 -14.43
N LYS A 36 -0.60 9.58 -15.55
CA LYS A 36 -1.14 9.29 -16.88
C LYS A 36 -1.12 7.78 -17.14
N GLN A 37 -2.27 7.22 -17.49
CA GLN A 37 -2.36 5.81 -17.88
C GLN A 37 -2.12 5.64 -19.38
N HIS A 38 -1.62 4.48 -19.79
CA HIS A 38 -1.38 4.18 -21.20
C HIS A 38 -2.69 4.35 -22.01
N GLY A 39 -2.64 5.11 -23.11
CA GLY A 39 -3.81 5.40 -23.95
C GLY A 39 -4.72 6.55 -23.49
N THR A 40 -4.49 7.18 -22.33
CA THR A 40 -5.28 8.35 -21.88
C THR A 40 -4.65 9.70 -22.26
N SER A 41 -5.47 10.66 -22.68
CA SER A 41 -5.05 12.04 -22.96
C SER A 41 -4.96 12.88 -21.69
N HIS A 42 -4.18 13.98 -21.70
CA HIS A 42 -4.09 14.90 -20.55
C HIS A 42 -5.46 15.48 -20.14
N GLY A 43 -6.31 15.82 -21.12
CA GLY A 43 -7.66 16.33 -20.84
C GLY A 43 -8.60 15.29 -20.23
N GLN A 44 -8.33 14.00 -20.38
CA GLN A 44 -9.06 12.92 -19.70
C GLN A 44 -8.53 12.68 -18.28
N MET A 45 -7.22 12.83 -18.07
CA MET A 45 -6.59 12.76 -16.74
C MET A 45 -7.11 13.86 -15.80
N ASP A 46 -7.30 15.08 -16.30
CA ASP A 46 -7.81 16.21 -15.50
C ASP A 46 -9.28 16.03 -15.07
N LYS A 47 -10.04 15.20 -15.80
CA LYS A 47 -11.43 14.83 -15.43
C LYS A 47 -11.47 13.68 -14.42
N ASN A 48 -10.41 12.91 -14.29
CA ASN A 48 -10.36 11.82 -13.34
C ASN A 48 -10.31 12.34 -11.90
N MET A 49 -10.94 11.59 -11.01
CA MET A 49 -10.92 11.85 -9.57
C MET A 49 -9.49 11.76 -9.04
N LEU A 50 -9.12 12.68 -8.13
CA LEU A 50 -7.86 12.61 -7.41
C LEU A 50 -8.04 11.76 -6.15
N ASP A 51 -7.24 10.70 -6.01
CA ASP A 51 -7.23 9.89 -4.81
C ASP A 51 -6.11 10.32 -3.86
N PHE A 52 -6.43 10.51 -2.59
CA PHE A 52 -5.49 10.87 -1.53
C PHE A 52 -5.56 9.89 -0.36
N VAL A 53 -4.47 9.79 0.38
CA VAL A 53 -4.44 9.23 1.74
C VAL A 53 -3.72 10.21 2.67
N PHE A 54 -4.32 10.44 3.83
CA PHE A 54 -3.78 11.26 4.92
C PHE A 54 -3.53 10.36 6.13
N ALA A 55 -2.29 10.36 6.62
CA ALA A 55 -1.94 9.76 7.90
C ALA A 55 -1.95 10.86 8.96
N VAL A 56 -2.66 10.60 10.06
CA VAL A 56 -2.87 11.56 11.15
C VAL A 56 -2.61 10.87 12.49
N ASP A 57 -2.04 11.59 13.46
CA ASP A 57 -1.68 10.98 14.74
C ASP A 57 -2.91 10.70 15.62
N ASP A 58 -3.89 11.62 15.61
CA ASP A 58 -5.17 11.47 16.30
C ASP A 58 -6.34 11.60 15.31
N PRO A 59 -6.84 10.48 14.74
CA PRO A 59 -7.98 10.49 13.85
C PRO A 59 -9.26 11.03 14.49
N VAL A 60 -9.46 10.87 15.79
CA VAL A 60 -10.68 11.33 16.48
C VAL A 60 -10.71 12.85 16.48
N THR A 61 -9.62 13.48 16.92
CA THR A 61 -9.48 14.94 16.89
C THR A 61 -9.51 15.47 15.47
N TRP A 62 -8.80 14.83 14.53
CA TRP A 62 -8.79 15.24 13.13
C TRP A 62 -10.19 15.19 12.49
N HIS A 63 -10.94 14.10 12.70
CA HIS A 63 -12.30 13.98 12.19
C HIS A 63 -13.25 14.97 12.86
N THR A 64 -13.04 15.31 14.13
CA THR A 64 -13.82 16.34 14.84
C THR A 64 -13.63 17.71 14.17
N LEU A 65 -12.39 18.12 13.93
CA LEU A 65 -12.07 19.38 13.25
C LEU A 65 -12.56 19.39 11.80
N ASN A 66 -12.37 18.29 11.08
CA ASN A 66 -12.79 18.18 9.69
C ASN A 66 -14.33 18.10 9.56
N LEU A 67 -15.06 17.56 10.54
CA LEU A 67 -16.53 17.64 10.58
C LEU A 67 -17.02 19.06 10.82
N PHE A 68 -16.30 19.85 11.62
CA PHE A 68 -16.61 21.26 11.84
C PHE A 68 -16.40 22.10 10.57
N GLN A 69 -15.24 21.95 9.92
CA GLN A 69 -14.88 22.70 8.72
C GLN A 69 -15.62 22.20 7.47
N ASN A 70 -15.69 20.88 7.29
CA ASN A 70 -16.04 20.21 6.03
C ASN A 70 -17.16 19.18 6.21
N ARG A 71 -18.20 19.51 6.98
CA ARG A 71 -19.32 18.60 7.31
C ARG A 71 -19.96 17.92 6.10
N LYS A 72 -19.98 18.58 4.94
CA LYS A 72 -20.59 18.08 3.69
C LYS A 72 -19.81 16.94 3.04
N HIS A 73 -18.53 16.74 3.39
CA HIS A 73 -17.71 15.65 2.85
C HIS A 73 -18.15 14.29 3.37
N TYR A 74 -18.75 14.26 4.57
CA TYR A 74 -19.18 13.04 5.22
C TYR A 74 -20.59 12.66 4.77
N SER A 75 -20.77 11.36 4.52
CA SER A 75 -22.06 10.74 4.23
C SER A 75 -22.98 10.77 5.47
N ILE A 76 -24.02 9.93 5.49
CA ILE A 76 -24.97 9.83 6.62
C ILE A 76 -24.26 9.47 7.95
N LEU A 77 -23.05 8.90 7.88
CA LEU A 77 -22.22 8.57 9.04
C LEU A 77 -21.86 9.79 9.90
N LYS A 78 -21.99 11.02 9.38
CA LYS A 78 -21.82 12.27 10.16
C LYS A 78 -22.75 12.38 11.36
N PHE A 79 -23.89 11.68 11.36
CA PHE A 79 -24.84 11.67 12.47
C PHE A 79 -24.43 10.75 13.63
N LEU A 80 -23.43 9.88 13.42
CA LEU A 80 -22.94 8.94 14.43
C LEU A 80 -21.79 9.49 15.29
N GLY A 81 -21.22 10.63 14.91
CA GLY A 81 -20.12 11.30 15.62
C GLY A 81 -18.72 10.72 15.32
N PRO A 82 -17.66 11.50 15.63
CA PRO A 82 -16.27 11.17 15.26
C PRO A 82 -15.73 9.92 15.96
N THR A 83 -16.10 9.67 17.21
CA THR A 83 -15.66 8.47 17.95
C THR A 83 -16.12 7.18 17.28
N LYS A 84 -17.35 7.15 16.75
CA LYS A 84 -17.89 5.98 16.06
C LYS A 84 -17.31 5.83 14.65
N ILE A 85 -17.03 6.95 13.96
CA ILE A 85 -16.30 6.94 12.68
C ILE A 85 -14.89 6.37 12.86
N SER A 86 -14.15 6.81 13.89
CA SER A 86 -12.80 6.31 14.19
C SER A 86 -12.80 4.87 14.67
N SER A 87 -13.81 4.42 15.42
CA SER A 87 -13.97 2.99 15.77
C SER A 87 -14.24 2.16 14.52
N ILE A 88 -15.17 2.58 13.64
CA ILE A 88 -15.41 1.89 12.36
C ILE A 88 -14.15 1.85 11.51
N GLN A 89 -13.38 2.95 11.48
CA GLN A 89 -12.09 3.01 10.82
C GLN A 89 -11.17 1.92 11.38
N ASN A 90 -10.89 1.93 12.68
CA ASN A 90 -9.92 1.00 13.29
C ASN A 90 -10.36 -0.47 13.25
N ASP A 91 -11.66 -0.73 13.30
CA ASP A 91 -12.23 -2.07 13.44
C ASP A 91 -12.50 -2.76 12.08
N HIS A 92 -12.40 -2.04 10.95
CA HIS A 92 -12.74 -2.58 9.61
C HIS A 92 -11.72 -2.19 8.51
N GLY A 93 -11.70 -2.99 7.43
CA GLY A 93 -11.31 -2.52 6.08
C GLY A 93 -9.94 -1.83 5.94
N ALA A 94 -8.90 -2.37 6.59
CA ALA A 94 -7.53 -1.84 6.58
C ALA A 94 -7.29 -0.51 7.31
N SER A 95 -8.16 -0.16 8.26
CA SER A 95 -7.94 0.99 9.14
C SER A 95 -7.95 2.35 8.44
N VAL A 96 -8.58 2.43 7.25
CA VAL A 96 -8.72 3.66 6.46
C VAL A 96 -10.19 4.06 6.29
N TYR A 97 -10.53 5.29 6.67
CA TYR A 97 -11.86 5.86 6.43
C TYR A 97 -11.85 6.76 5.19
N TYR A 98 -12.66 6.41 4.18
CA TYR A 98 -12.74 7.17 2.93
C TYR A 98 -13.94 8.10 2.86
N ASN A 99 -13.69 9.35 2.47
CA ASN A 99 -14.69 10.23 1.89
C ASN A 99 -14.46 10.29 0.37
N THR A 100 -15.53 10.26 -0.41
CA THR A 100 -15.48 10.16 -1.88
C THR A 100 -16.40 11.20 -2.53
N LEU A 101 -16.16 11.49 -3.81
CA LEU A 101 -16.95 12.44 -4.61
C LEU A 101 -17.01 13.84 -4.00
N VAL A 102 -15.89 14.27 -3.40
CA VAL A 102 -15.81 15.57 -2.72
C VAL A 102 -15.32 16.63 -3.71
N PRO A 103 -16.10 17.68 -4.00
CA PRO A 103 -15.65 18.77 -4.85
C PRO A 103 -14.73 19.72 -4.07
N VAL A 104 -13.47 19.81 -4.46
CA VAL A 104 -12.47 20.73 -3.89
C VAL A 104 -11.68 21.37 -5.01
N ASP A 105 -11.61 22.70 -5.02
CA ASP A 105 -10.72 23.46 -5.91
C ASP A 105 -10.88 23.11 -7.41
N GLY A 106 -12.13 22.95 -7.84
CA GLY A 106 -12.47 22.60 -9.24
C GLY A 106 -12.21 21.14 -9.62
N ARG A 107 -11.81 20.28 -8.67
CA ARG A 107 -11.61 18.85 -8.87
C ARG A 107 -12.57 18.04 -8.00
N ILE A 108 -12.86 16.82 -8.44
CA ILE A 108 -13.48 15.81 -7.59
C ILE A 108 -12.36 15.00 -6.95
N ILE A 109 -12.40 14.85 -5.63
CA ILE A 109 -11.43 14.09 -4.87
C ILE A 109 -12.09 12.94 -4.09
N LYS A 110 -11.28 11.93 -3.82
CA LYS A 110 -11.50 10.92 -2.79
C LYS A 110 -10.30 10.96 -1.85
N TYR A 111 -10.54 10.97 -0.55
CA TYR A 111 -9.46 10.96 0.43
C TYR A 111 -9.73 9.94 1.53
N GLY A 112 -8.71 9.15 1.86
CA GLY A 112 -8.67 8.23 2.98
C GLY A 112 -7.95 8.83 4.17
N VAL A 113 -8.43 8.56 5.37
CA VAL A 113 -7.76 8.93 6.63
C VAL A 113 -7.35 7.65 7.35
N VAL A 114 -6.09 7.56 7.76
CA VAL A 114 -5.50 6.44 8.49
C VAL A 114 -4.74 6.97 9.71
N SER A 115 -4.70 6.24 10.83
CA SER A 115 -3.84 6.65 11.94
C SER A 115 -2.36 6.42 11.59
N THR A 116 -1.46 7.27 12.07
CA THR A 116 -0.01 7.07 11.90
C THR A 116 0.43 5.72 12.47
N GLU A 117 -0.14 5.31 13.61
CA GLU A 117 0.10 3.98 14.19
C GLU A 117 -0.29 2.85 13.23
N ALA A 118 -1.52 2.86 12.70
CA ALA A 118 -1.99 1.81 11.79
C ALA A 118 -1.21 1.81 10.47
N LEU A 119 -0.81 2.99 9.98
CA LEU A 119 0.07 3.11 8.81
C LEU A 119 1.42 2.45 9.08
N ILE A 120 2.08 2.80 10.19
CA ILE A 120 3.38 2.22 10.56
C ILE A 120 3.24 0.71 10.72
N ASP A 121 2.19 0.23 11.37
CA ASP A 121 1.91 -1.19 11.54
C ASP A 121 1.72 -1.88 10.18
N ASP A 122 1.00 -1.27 9.24
CA ASP A 122 0.83 -1.84 7.90
C ASP A 122 2.13 -1.82 7.07
N LEU A 123 2.94 -0.75 7.16
CA LEU A 123 4.23 -0.63 6.46
C LEU A 123 5.29 -1.60 7.01
N MET A 124 5.38 -1.69 8.33
CA MET A 124 6.41 -2.45 9.04
C MET A 124 6.03 -3.89 9.27
N HIS A 125 4.74 -4.25 9.18
CA HIS A 125 4.30 -5.60 9.53
C HIS A 125 3.37 -6.24 8.50
N TRP A 126 3.00 -5.52 7.43
CA TRP A 126 2.06 -5.98 6.40
C TRP A 126 0.82 -6.60 7.05
N LYS A 127 0.25 -5.90 8.03
CA LYS A 127 -0.92 -6.37 8.78
C LYS A 127 -2.11 -6.63 7.87
N THR A 128 -2.33 -5.73 6.92
CA THR A 128 -3.34 -5.86 5.86
C THR A 128 -2.73 -5.77 4.47
N LEU A 129 -1.53 -5.20 4.36
CA LEU A 129 -0.85 -4.91 3.10
C LEU A 129 -1.64 -3.95 2.19
N TYR A 130 -2.64 -3.25 2.72
CA TYR A 130 -3.50 -2.36 1.93
C TYR A 130 -2.81 -1.04 1.60
N VAL A 131 -2.35 -0.32 2.62
CA VAL A 131 -1.69 0.99 2.45
C VAL A 131 -0.24 0.76 2.04
N ALA A 132 0.44 -0.23 2.65
CA ALA A 132 1.78 -0.65 2.24
C ALA A 132 1.82 -1.10 0.77
N GLY A 133 0.91 -1.99 0.38
CA GLY A 133 0.77 -2.41 -1.01
C GLY A 133 0.40 -1.25 -1.95
N ARG A 134 -0.25 -0.18 -1.46
CA ARG A 134 -0.45 1.02 -2.27
C ARG A 134 0.84 1.82 -2.49
N LEU A 135 1.69 1.90 -1.47
CA LEU A 135 2.94 2.67 -1.47
C LEU A 135 4.08 1.97 -2.22
N HIS A 136 4.01 0.65 -2.40
CA HIS A 136 4.88 -0.08 -3.32
C HIS A 136 4.68 0.31 -4.80
N LYS A 137 3.57 0.97 -5.13
CA LYS A 137 3.23 1.46 -6.47
C LYS A 137 3.45 2.97 -6.53
N PRO A 138 3.66 3.58 -7.72
CA PRO A 138 3.90 5.01 -7.81
C PRO A 138 2.83 5.85 -7.10
N VAL A 139 3.30 6.78 -6.26
CA VAL A 139 2.54 7.77 -5.50
C VAL A 139 3.22 9.14 -5.60
N SER A 140 2.44 10.21 -5.51
CA SER A 140 2.96 11.58 -5.40
C SER A 140 2.92 11.98 -3.93
N ILE A 141 4.06 11.92 -3.26
CA ILE A 141 4.20 12.37 -1.88
C ILE A 141 4.09 13.89 -1.82
N VAL A 142 3.15 14.39 -1.01
CA VAL A 142 2.89 15.83 -0.84
C VAL A 142 3.42 16.34 0.51
N ILE A 143 3.29 15.52 1.56
CA ILE A 143 3.83 15.74 2.91
C ILE A 143 4.43 14.41 3.37
N MET A 144 5.63 14.40 3.95
CA MET A 144 6.25 13.20 4.54
C MET A 144 7.13 13.56 5.73
N PHE A 145 6.79 13.02 6.90
CA PHE A 145 7.54 13.25 8.15
C PHE A 145 8.19 12.00 8.75
N SER A 146 8.11 10.81 8.12
CA SER A 146 8.67 9.57 8.69
C SER A 146 9.58 8.78 7.74
N CYS A 147 10.59 8.11 8.31
CA CYS A 147 11.50 7.19 7.61
C CYS A 147 10.86 5.83 7.27
N CYS A 148 9.63 5.57 7.72
CA CYS A 148 8.95 4.28 7.53
C CYS A 148 8.66 3.99 6.05
N TYR A 149 8.55 5.03 5.21
CA TYR A 149 8.34 4.88 3.77
C TYR A 149 9.51 4.13 3.10
N SER A 150 10.75 4.54 3.36
CA SER A 150 11.93 3.90 2.75
C SER A 150 12.14 2.47 3.25
N MET A 151 11.81 2.19 4.51
CA MET A 151 11.89 0.82 5.07
C MET A 151 10.87 -0.14 4.43
N CYS A 152 9.69 0.36 4.06
CA CYS A 152 8.67 -0.43 3.36
C CYS A 152 9.11 -0.81 1.94
N GLU A 153 9.73 0.12 1.21
CA GLU A 153 10.27 -0.13 -0.14
C GLU A 153 11.35 -1.23 -0.11
N CYS A 154 12.31 -1.14 0.82
CA CYS A 154 13.34 -2.18 0.99
C CYS A 154 12.71 -3.55 1.28
N SER A 155 11.72 -3.61 2.18
CA SER A 155 11.05 -4.87 2.55
C SER A 155 10.33 -5.51 1.36
N CYS A 156 9.70 -4.71 0.49
CA CYS A 156 9.02 -5.20 -0.70
C CYS A 156 9.99 -5.78 -1.74
N VAL A 157 11.11 -5.08 -1.98
CA VAL A 157 12.15 -5.54 -2.89
C VAL A 157 12.80 -6.82 -2.37
N THR A 158 13.15 -6.88 -1.08
CA THR A 158 13.69 -8.09 -0.45
C THR A 158 12.74 -9.28 -0.56
N ALA A 159 11.44 -9.08 -0.32
CA ALA A 159 10.45 -10.15 -0.49
C ALA A 159 10.32 -10.58 -1.97
N SER A 160 10.43 -9.66 -2.91
CA SER A 160 10.38 -9.97 -4.35
C SER A 160 11.58 -10.82 -4.78
N PHE A 161 12.78 -10.48 -4.30
CA PHE A 161 13.99 -11.25 -4.54
C PHE A 161 13.92 -12.66 -3.96
N LEU A 162 13.28 -12.84 -2.80
CA LEU A 162 13.03 -14.16 -2.22
C LEU A 162 12.02 -15.02 -3.00
N MET A 163 11.27 -14.43 -3.95
CA MET A 163 10.26 -15.15 -4.73
C MET A 163 10.66 -15.37 -6.21
N LEU A 164 11.62 -14.58 -6.70
CA LEU A 164 12.13 -14.67 -8.07
C LEU A 164 13.23 -15.74 -8.18
N PRO A 165 13.45 -16.31 -9.38
CA PRO A 165 14.59 -17.21 -9.62
C PRO A 165 15.94 -16.49 -9.45
N GLU A 166 17.06 -17.22 -9.50
CA GLU A 166 18.42 -16.65 -9.39
C GLU A 166 18.73 -15.63 -10.48
N SER A 167 18.28 -15.88 -11.72
CA SER A 167 18.37 -14.94 -12.82
C SER A 167 16.99 -14.55 -13.33
N PHE A 168 16.72 -13.26 -13.42
CA PHE A 168 15.43 -12.71 -13.88
C PHE A 168 15.62 -11.40 -14.63
N SER A 169 14.58 -10.95 -15.32
CA SER A 169 14.56 -9.65 -15.99
C SER A 169 14.06 -8.54 -15.06
N GLU A 170 14.37 -7.29 -15.36
CA GLU A 170 13.82 -6.13 -14.63
C GLU A 170 12.27 -6.10 -14.69
N GLU A 171 11.69 -6.57 -15.80
CA GLU A 171 10.25 -6.74 -15.96
C GLU A 171 9.68 -7.75 -14.94
N ASP A 172 10.33 -8.90 -14.76
CA ASP A 172 9.93 -9.90 -13.75
C ASP A 172 9.94 -9.30 -12.34
N LEU A 173 10.94 -8.46 -12.02
CA LEU A 173 11.01 -7.77 -10.74
C LEU A 173 9.83 -6.83 -10.52
N PHE A 174 9.50 -5.99 -11.50
CA PHE A 174 8.37 -5.08 -11.39
C PHE A 174 7.03 -5.81 -11.35
N LEU A 175 6.87 -6.89 -12.11
CA LEU A 175 5.68 -7.75 -12.06
C LEU A 175 5.53 -8.41 -10.70
N GLN A 176 6.64 -8.85 -10.08
CA GLN A 176 6.64 -9.45 -8.76
C GLN A 176 6.25 -8.43 -7.67
N ILE A 177 6.86 -7.24 -7.69
CA ILE A 177 6.53 -6.13 -6.79
C ILE A 177 5.05 -5.74 -6.95
N ALA A 178 4.58 -5.57 -8.18
CA ALA A 178 3.18 -5.28 -8.45
C ALA A 178 2.27 -6.40 -7.94
N GLY A 179 2.62 -7.66 -8.19
CA GLY A 179 1.88 -8.85 -7.72
C GLY A 179 1.74 -8.87 -6.19
N LEU A 180 2.83 -8.64 -5.46
CA LEU A 180 2.80 -8.50 -4.00
C LEU A 180 1.88 -7.37 -3.55
N SER A 181 1.97 -6.23 -4.22
CA SER A 181 1.18 -5.04 -3.95
C SER A 181 -0.33 -5.22 -4.18
N TYR A 182 -0.72 -6.23 -4.95
CA TYR A 182 -2.12 -6.60 -5.19
C TYR A 182 -2.63 -7.70 -4.26
N ALA A 183 -1.75 -8.38 -3.51
CA ALA A 183 -2.15 -9.38 -2.52
C ALA A 183 -2.99 -8.77 -1.38
N GLY A 184 -2.68 -7.52 -0.98
CA GLY A 184 -3.46 -6.73 -0.02
C GLY A 184 -4.57 -5.87 -0.62
N ASP A 185 -4.71 -5.81 -1.96
CA ASP A 185 -5.75 -5.01 -2.62
C ASP A 185 -7.04 -5.82 -2.75
N PHE A 186 -7.95 -5.65 -1.80
CA PHE A 186 -9.21 -6.40 -1.74
C PHE A 186 -10.02 -6.30 -3.04
N ARG A 187 -9.86 -5.24 -3.83
CA ARG A 187 -10.58 -5.03 -5.10
C ARG A 187 -10.27 -6.08 -6.16
N MET A 188 -9.12 -6.76 -6.05
CA MET A 188 -8.78 -7.91 -6.88
C MET A 188 -9.66 -9.15 -6.60
N VAL A 189 -10.33 -9.19 -5.45
CA VAL A 189 -11.31 -10.24 -5.10
C VAL A 189 -12.72 -9.86 -5.59
N ILE A 190 -13.02 -8.58 -5.76
CA ILE A 190 -14.36 -8.05 -6.08
C ILE A 190 -14.56 -7.65 -7.55
N GLY A 191 -13.65 -8.06 -8.44
CA GLY A 191 -13.86 -7.96 -9.89
C GLY A 191 -13.16 -6.80 -10.62
N GLU A 192 -12.10 -6.23 -10.06
CA GLU A 192 -11.26 -5.27 -10.80
C GLU A 192 -10.43 -5.98 -11.90
N ASP A 193 -10.17 -5.28 -13.00
CA ASP A 193 -9.48 -5.84 -14.18
C ASP A 193 -8.04 -6.28 -13.85
N LYS A 194 -7.77 -7.58 -14.00
CA LYS A 194 -6.46 -8.21 -13.78
C LYS A 194 -5.38 -7.68 -14.72
N SER A 195 -5.75 -7.08 -15.85
CA SER A 195 -4.83 -6.43 -16.79
C SER A 195 -4.16 -5.17 -16.22
N LYS A 196 -4.63 -4.64 -15.07
CA LYS A 196 -4.00 -3.48 -14.43
C LYS A 196 -2.57 -3.72 -13.96
N VAL A 197 -2.18 -4.97 -13.67
CA VAL A 197 -0.80 -5.31 -13.30
C VAL A 197 0.16 -5.00 -14.45
N THR A 198 -0.16 -5.51 -15.65
CA THR A 198 0.64 -5.33 -16.87
C THR A 198 0.56 -3.91 -17.41
N ASN A 199 -0.58 -3.21 -17.22
CA ASN A 199 -0.77 -1.85 -17.74
C ASN A 199 -0.07 -0.75 -16.92
N ILE A 200 0.32 -1.02 -15.67
CA ILE A 200 1.09 -0.07 -14.84
C ILE A 200 2.59 -0.16 -15.16
N VAL A 201 3.08 -1.35 -15.50
CA VAL A 201 4.48 -1.59 -15.87
C VAL A 201 4.65 -1.25 -17.35
N VAL A 202 4.76 0.04 -17.68
CA VAL A 202 5.12 0.49 -19.04
C VAL A 202 6.64 0.51 -19.15
N TYR A 203 7.21 -0.60 -19.64
CA TYR A 203 8.66 -0.77 -19.74
C TYR A 203 9.23 -0.17 -21.03
N LYS A 204 10.36 0.53 -20.94
CA LYS A 204 11.21 0.90 -22.08
C LYS A 204 12.39 -0.08 -22.13
N PRO A 205 12.70 -0.69 -23.27
CA PRO A 205 13.67 -1.78 -23.33
C PRO A 205 15.09 -1.24 -23.09
N HIS A 206 15.60 -1.41 -21.86
CA HIS A 206 17.03 -1.57 -21.61
C HIS A 206 17.26 -3.02 -21.16
N GLN A 207 18.14 -3.73 -21.85
CA GLN A 207 18.38 -5.16 -21.63
C GLN A 207 19.52 -5.35 -20.62
N GLY A 208 19.18 -5.76 -19.42
CA GLY A 208 20.10 -6.35 -18.44
C GLY A 208 19.44 -7.55 -17.78
N LYS A 209 20.19 -8.61 -17.49
CA LYS A 209 19.75 -9.64 -16.56
C LYS A 209 20.18 -9.24 -15.15
N LEU A 210 19.28 -9.36 -14.20
CA LEU A 210 19.59 -9.21 -12.79
C LEU A 210 19.88 -10.60 -12.22
N GLU A 211 20.90 -10.67 -11.38
CA GLU A 211 21.27 -11.87 -10.63
C GLU A 211 21.17 -11.57 -9.14
N VAL A 212 20.53 -12.48 -8.41
CA VAL A 212 20.42 -12.41 -6.94
C VAL A 212 21.09 -13.63 -6.36
N ASP A 213 21.95 -13.41 -5.35
CA ASP A 213 22.57 -14.49 -4.62
C ASP A 213 21.52 -15.37 -3.93
N LYS A 214 21.42 -16.62 -4.39
CA LYS A 214 20.53 -17.66 -3.85
C LYS A 214 21.29 -18.66 -2.98
N SER A 215 22.52 -18.37 -2.54
CA SER A 215 23.19 -19.15 -1.50
C SER A 215 22.38 -19.18 -0.21
N PRO A 216 22.50 -20.23 0.63
CA PRO A 216 21.86 -20.26 1.95
C PRO A 216 22.19 -19.02 2.79
N GLU A 217 23.42 -18.51 2.70
CA GLU A 217 23.86 -17.31 3.40
C GLU A 217 23.16 -16.05 2.88
N GLY A 218 23.10 -15.87 1.56
CA GLY A 218 22.41 -14.74 0.93
C GLY A 218 20.91 -14.75 1.19
N GLN A 219 20.27 -15.93 1.12
CA GLN A 219 18.86 -16.10 1.43
C GLN A 219 18.55 -15.85 2.91
N PHE A 220 19.42 -16.30 3.82
CA PHE A 220 19.27 -16.06 5.25
C PHE A 220 19.33 -14.56 5.59
N ILE A 221 20.29 -13.83 5.01
CA ILE A 221 20.38 -12.37 5.17
C ILE A 221 19.10 -11.68 4.69
N GLN A 222 18.57 -12.09 3.53
CA GLN A 222 17.31 -11.55 3.00
C GLN A 222 16.11 -11.88 3.90
N LEU A 223 16.02 -13.11 4.42
CA LEU A 223 14.96 -13.51 5.35
C LEU A 223 15.02 -12.71 6.67
N MET A 224 16.22 -12.46 7.19
CA MET A 224 16.44 -11.66 8.41
C MET A 224 16.16 -10.16 8.18
N ALA A 225 16.22 -9.69 6.94
CA ALA A 225 15.86 -8.32 6.57
C ALA A 225 14.34 -8.12 6.37
N LEU A 226 13.55 -9.19 6.28
CA LEU A 226 12.09 -9.08 6.20
C LEU A 226 11.50 -8.53 7.51
N PRO A 227 10.34 -7.87 7.46
CA PRO A 227 9.66 -7.45 8.67
C PRO A 227 9.32 -8.61 9.62
N ARG A 228 9.43 -8.36 10.94
CA ARG A 228 9.36 -9.41 11.99
C ARG A 228 8.10 -10.26 11.94
N THR A 229 6.95 -9.69 11.55
CA THR A 229 5.71 -10.46 11.41
C THR A 229 5.76 -11.44 10.25
N LEU A 230 6.43 -11.12 9.15
CA LEU A 230 6.67 -12.07 8.06
C LEU A 230 7.61 -13.18 8.51
N GLN A 231 8.70 -12.84 9.21
CA GLN A 231 9.59 -13.82 9.82
C GLN A 231 8.80 -14.79 10.73
N GLN A 232 7.96 -14.25 11.62
CA GLN A 232 7.09 -15.03 12.52
C GLN A 232 6.03 -15.87 11.77
N LYS A 233 5.49 -15.38 10.66
CA LYS A 233 4.54 -16.14 9.81
C LYS A 233 5.25 -17.28 9.09
N ILE A 234 6.44 -17.04 8.54
CA ILE A 234 7.27 -18.06 7.88
C ILE A 234 7.62 -19.16 8.87
N THR A 235 8.14 -18.80 10.04
CA THR A 235 8.49 -19.76 11.10
C THR A 235 7.30 -20.60 11.54
N LYS A 236 6.11 -20.00 11.75
CA LYS A 236 4.87 -20.74 12.07
C LYS A 236 4.42 -21.73 10.99
N LEU A 237 4.73 -21.48 9.72
CA LEU A 237 4.39 -22.42 8.64
C LEU A 237 5.36 -23.60 8.56
N VAL A 238 6.62 -23.36 8.92
CA VAL A 238 7.72 -24.34 8.84
C VAL A 238 7.74 -25.22 10.09
N ASP A 239 7.48 -24.64 11.27
CA ASP A 239 7.34 -25.34 12.55
C ASP A 239 6.07 -24.83 13.29
N PRO A 240 4.95 -25.58 13.27
CA PRO A 240 3.73 -25.23 13.99
C PRO A 240 3.97 -25.11 15.51
N PRO A 241 3.21 -24.27 16.24
CA PRO A 241 3.49 -23.96 17.64
C PRO A 241 3.48 -25.21 18.52
N GLY A 242 4.63 -25.49 19.16
CA GLY A 242 4.86 -26.68 19.99
C GLY A 242 6.33 -26.93 20.35
N LYS A 243 7.28 -26.34 19.60
CA LYS A 243 8.71 -26.31 19.93
C LYS A 243 9.14 -24.85 20.11
N ASN A 244 9.68 -24.49 21.28
CA ASN A 244 10.34 -23.18 21.50
C ASN A 244 11.67 -23.18 20.75
N ARG A 245 11.66 -23.00 19.44
CA ARG A 245 12.86 -22.81 18.62
C ARG A 245 13.04 -21.35 18.26
N ASP A 246 14.29 -20.92 18.21
CA ASP A 246 14.66 -19.55 17.86
C ASP A 246 14.23 -19.23 16.43
N VAL A 247 13.73 -18.01 16.19
CA VAL A 247 13.34 -17.54 14.85
C VAL A 247 14.53 -17.61 13.90
N GLU A 248 15.72 -17.28 14.40
CA GLU A 248 16.96 -17.29 13.62
C GLU A 248 17.31 -18.71 13.13
N GLU A 249 17.21 -19.70 14.02
CA GLU A 249 17.49 -21.11 13.71
C GLU A 249 16.52 -21.65 12.65
N ILE A 250 15.24 -21.31 12.76
CA ILE A 250 14.23 -21.75 11.79
C ILE A 250 14.45 -21.05 10.44
N LEU A 251 14.75 -19.75 10.42
CA LEU A 251 15.01 -19.04 9.17
C LEU A 251 16.29 -19.52 8.48
N LEU A 252 17.31 -19.91 9.24
CA LEU A 252 18.51 -20.55 8.70
C LEU A 252 18.19 -21.91 8.07
N GLN A 253 17.36 -22.73 8.73
CA GLN A 253 16.87 -23.99 8.14
C GLN A 253 16.08 -23.76 6.85
N VAL A 254 15.24 -22.72 6.82
CA VAL A 254 14.50 -22.32 5.61
C VAL A 254 15.47 -21.96 4.49
N ALA A 255 16.47 -21.12 4.77
CA ALA A 255 17.48 -20.72 3.78
C ALA A 255 18.32 -21.89 3.23
N GLN A 256 18.53 -22.94 4.04
CA GLN A 256 19.25 -24.14 3.65
C GLN A 256 18.41 -25.11 2.80
N THR A 257 17.08 -25.03 2.87
CA THR A 257 16.24 -25.76 1.93
C THR A 257 16.34 -25.08 0.57
N GLN A 258 16.68 -25.82 -0.50
CA GLN A 258 16.76 -25.31 -1.88
C GLN A 258 15.42 -24.74 -2.43
N THR A 259 14.42 -24.54 -1.57
CA THR A 259 13.05 -24.14 -1.89
C THR A 259 12.53 -23.18 -0.82
N VAL A 260 13.12 -21.97 -0.72
CA VAL A 260 12.52 -20.88 0.09
C VAL A 260 11.25 -20.35 -0.56
N ASP A 261 11.21 -20.35 -1.90
CA ASP A 261 10.12 -19.81 -2.71
C ASP A 261 8.73 -20.34 -2.33
N PRO A 262 8.49 -21.66 -2.12
CA PRO A 262 7.16 -22.17 -1.77
C PRO A 262 6.65 -21.67 -0.41
N TRP A 263 7.54 -21.44 0.55
CA TRP A 263 7.15 -20.96 1.89
C TRP A 263 6.84 -19.48 1.87
N CYS A 264 7.71 -18.67 1.25
CA CYS A 264 7.46 -17.25 1.02
C CYS A 264 6.19 -17.04 0.19
N ASN A 265 6.03 -17.77 -0.92
CA ASN A 265 4.80 -17.76 -1.73
C ASN A 265 3.59 -18.14 -0.88
N LYS A 266 3.67 -19.16 -0.02
CA LYS A 266 2.52 -19.60 0.81
C LYS A 266 2.16 -18.61 1.91
N VAL A 267 3.11 -17.91 2.53
CA VAL A 267 2.84 -16.80 3.46
C VAL A 267 2.15 -15.65 2.72
N LEU A 268 2.70 -15.26 1.58
CA LEU A 268 2.27 -14.09 0.82
C LEU A 268 0.98 -14.35 0.00
N THR A 269 0.64 -15.61 -0.28
CA THR A 269 -0.61 -16.01 -0.96
C THR A 269 -1.72 -16.50 -0.03
N LYS A 270 -1.43 -16.95 1.22
CA LYS A 270 -2.49 -17.32 2.20
C LYS A 270 -3.31 -16.12 2.66
N GLU A 271 -2.85 -14.89 2.45
CA GLU A 271 -3.64 -13.66 2.67
C GLU A 271 -4.85 -13.53 1.72
N LYS A 272 -5.03 -14.46 0.76
CA LYS A 272 -6.26 -14.59 -0.04
C LYS A 272 -7.52 -14.95 0.77
N ARG A 273 -7.42 -15.36 2.04
CA ARG A 273 -8.59 -15.68 2.90
C ARG A 273 -8.87 -14.56 3.90
N PHE A 274 -9.31 -13.40 3.43
CA PHE A 274 -10.17 -12.56 4.26
C PHE A 274 -11.59 -13.13 4.18
N MET A 275 -12.02 -13.67 5.33
CA MET A 275 -13.32 -14.26 5.58
C MET A 275 -14.36 -13.13 5.64
N ILE A 276 -15.09 -12.89 4.54
CA ILE A 276 -16.29 -12.04 4.59
C ILE A 276 -17.47 -12.95 4.96
N LEU A 277 -17.92 -12.86 6.21
CA LEU A 277 -19.27 -13.24 6.59
C LEU A 277 -20.23 -12.26 5.92
N VAL A 278 -20.75 -12.62 4.75
CA VAL A 278 -21.92 -11.94 4.19
C VAL A 278 -23.10 -12.37 5.05
N ASN A 279 -23.46 -11.58 6.06
CA ASN A 279 -24.77 -11.67 6.66
C ASN A 279 -25.79 -11.18 5.62
N GLY A 280 -26.21 -12.10 4.76
CA GLY A 280 -27.38 -11.94 3.93
C GLY A 280 -28.60 -11.83 4.84
N SER A 281 -29.17 -10.63 4.93
CA SER A 281 -30.50 -10.43 5.48
C SER A 281 -31.35 -9.80 4.38
N LYS A 282 -32.11 -10.69 3.72
CA LYS A 282 -33.33 -10.54 2.91
C LYS A 282 -33.45 -9.36 1.96
#